data_AF-A0A9X5LVB0-F1
#
_entry.id   AF-A0A9X5LVB0-F1
#
_cell.length_a   1.000
_cell.length_b   1.000
_cell.length_c   1.000
_cell.angle_alpha   90.00
_cell.angle_beta   90.00
_cell.angle_gamma   90.00
#
_symmetry.space_group_name_H-M   'P 1'
#
loop_
_entity.id
_entity.type
_entity.pdbx_description
1 polymer ?
#
loop_
_entity_poly.entity_id
_entity_poly.type
_entity_poly.pdbx_seq_one_letter_code
_entity_poly.pdbx_strand_id
1 'polypeptide(L)'
;MAHSEKTLLLAAPRGYCAGVDRAVVTVERALQAYGEPVYVRKQIVHNKHVVENLEERGAVFVDDLDQVPDGSLVIFSAHGVSPQVQQEAKRRGLRTIDATCPLVTKVHHEARRFAQDGTRILLIGHAGHEEVEGTTGEAPDHITLVQTPEDVDALSMDPDEPIAWLSQTTLSVDET
;
A
#
# COMPACT_ATOMS: atom_id res chain seq x y z
N MET A 1 -31.28 8.66 42.75
CA MET A 1 -31.15 8.44 41.29
C MET A 1 -30.19 7.28 41.12
N ALA A 2 -30.64 6.15 40.56
CA ALA A 2 -29.77 5.00 40.32
C ALA A 2 -28.88 5.32 39.11
N HIS A 3 -27.57 5.45 39.32
CA HIS A 3 -26.62 5.48 38.22
C HIS A 3 -26.58 4.08 37.60
N SER A 4 -27.09 3.93 36.38
CA SER A 4 -26.83 2.73 35.59
C SER A 4 -25.32 2.61 35.41
N GLU A 5 -24.74 1.47 35.81
CA GLU A 5 -23.33 1.19 35.54
C GLU A 5 -23.10 1.22 34.02
N LYS A 6 -22.08 1.97 33.61
CA LYS A 6 -21.65 2.04 32.21
C LYS A 6 -20.51 1.04 32.02
N THR A 7 -20.66 0.17 31.04
CA THR A 7 -19.64 -0.82 30.68
C THR A 7 -18.86 -0.34 29.46
N LEU A 8 -17.53 -0.31 29.55
CA LEU A 8 -16.63 -0.11 28.42
C LEU A 8 -16.13 -1.49 27.94
N LEU A 9 -16.42 -1.83 26.69
CA LEU A 9 -15.94 -3.06 26.07
C LEU A 9 -14.81 -2.72 25.08
N LEU A 10 -13.71 -3.47 25.14
CA LEU A 10 -12.56 -3.31 24.26
C LEU A 10 -12.41 -4.56 23.39
N ALA A 11 -12.48 -4.40 22.07
CA ALA A 11 -12.32 -5.49 21.12
C ALA A 11 -10.91 -6.11 21.15
N ALA A 12 -10.80 -7.39 20.84
CA ALA A 12 -9.53 -8.06 20.58
C ALA A 12 -9.70 -9.03 19.40
N PRO A 13 -8.90 -8.92 18.32
CA PRO A 13 -7.77 -7.99 18.13
C PRO A 13 -8.19 -6.52 17.90
N ARG A 14 -7.26 -5.59 18.17
CA ARG A 14 -7.38 -4.14 17.85
C ARG A 14 -5.98 -3.52 17.70
N GLY A 15 -5.84 -2.47 16.89
CA GLY A 15 -4.60 -1.71 16.76
C GLY A 15 -3.67 -2.22 15.65
N TYR A 16 -2.36 -2.23 15.92
CA TYR A 16 -1.34 -2.50 14.91
C TYR A 16 -1.38 -3.95 14.41
N CYS A 17 -1.26 -4.11 13.10
CA CYS A 17 -0.88 -5.38 12.49
C CYS A 17 0.65 -5.42 12.30
N ALA A 18 1.18 -6.60 11.97
CA ALA A 18 2.62 -6.78 11.75
C ALA A 18 3.20 -5.91 10.61
N GLY A 19 2.39 -5.62 9.58
CA GLY A 19 2.80 -4.75 8.47
C GLY A 19 2.99 -3.29 8.90
N VAL A 20 2.06 -2.77 9.70
CA VAL A 20 2.12 -1.41 10.28
C VAL A 20 3.32 -1.29 11.21
N ASP A 21 3.51 -2.24 12.13
CA ASP A 21 4.63 -2.23 13.07
C ASP A 21 5.98 -2.21 12.33
N ARG A 22 6.15 -3.12 11.35
CA ARG A 22 7.36 -3.16 10.51
C ARG A 22 7.60 -1.84 9.79
N ALA A 23 6.57 -1.23 9.22
CA ALA A 23 6.71 -0.01 8.44
C ALA A 23 7.14 1.18 9.30
N VAL A 24 6.53 1.35 10.47
CA VAL A 24 6.90 2.40 11.44
C VAL A 24 8.35 2.20 11.90
N VAL A 25 8.70 1.00 12.36
CA VAL A 25 10.06 0.67 12.82
C VAL A 25 11.11 0.88 11.72
N THR A 26 10.74 0.70 10.45
CA THR A 26 11.64 0.94 9.32
C THR A 26 12.04 2.41 9.22
N VAL A 27 11.08 3.34 9.37
CA VAL A 27 11.37 4.78 9.38
C VAL A 27 12.20 5.16 10.60
N GLU A 28 11.85 4.66 11.79
CA GLU A 28 12.58 4.94 13.02
C GLU A 28 14.05 4.49 12.95
N ARG A 29 14.29 3.29 12.44
CA ARG A 29 15.65 2.75 12.26
C ARG A 29 16.43 3.49 11.19
N ALA A 30 15.77 3.92 10.12
CA ALA A 30 16.42 4.73 9.10
C ALA A 30 16.88 6.08 9.67
N LEU A 31 16.04 6.75 10.46
CA LEU A 31 16.42 7.99 11.16
C LEU A 31 17.61 7.77 12.10
N GLN A 32 17.61 6.66 12.85
CA GLN A 32 18.73 6.32 13.74
C GLN A 32 20.03 6.00 12.98
N ALA A 33 19.95 5.31 11.85
CA ALA A 33 21.11 4.83 11.11
C ALA A 33 21.70 5.88 10.15
N TYR A 34 20.86 6.75 9.57
CA TYR A 34 21.25 7.66 8.50
C TYR A 34 21.12 9.15 8.87
N GLY A 35 20.45 9.48 9.99
CA GLY A 35 20.16 10.87 10.37
C GLY A 35 19.02 11.49 9.56
N GLU A 36 18.64 12.72 9.92
CA GLU A 36 17.62 13.50 9.21
C GLU A 36 18.21 14.29 8.02
N PRO A 37 17.42 14.56 6.97
CA PRO A 37 16.06 14.08 6.76
C PRO A 37 16.00 12.66 6.18
N VAL A 38 14.97 11.89 6.57
CA VAL A 38 14.57 10.65 5.88
C VAL A 38 13.27 10.90 5.13
N TYR A 39 13.29 10.75 3.81
CA TYR A 39 12.09 10.95 3.00
C TYR A 39 11.25 9.68 2.98
N VAL A 40 9.94 9.83 3.07
CA VAL A 40 8.97 8.73 2.93
C VAL A 40 8.00 9.11 1.83
N ARG A 41 7.87 8.24 0.80
CA ARG A 41 6.89 8.45 -0.26
C ARG A 41 5.51 8.05 0.27
N LYS A 42 4.59 9.01 0.23
CA LYS A 42 3.27 8.98 0.86
C LYS A 42 3.36 8.73 2.36
N GLN A 43 2.23 8.72 3.06
CA GLN A 43 2.22 8.42 4.49
C GLN A 43 2.67 6.97 4.72
N ILE A 44 3.53 6.74 5.71
CA ILE A 44 4.03 5.38 6.02
C ILE A 44 2.87 4.43 6.35
N VAL A 45 1.85 4.96 7.03
CA VAL A 45 0.54 4.37 7.35
C VAL A 45 -0.49 5.50 7.45
N HIS A 46 -1.78 5.21 7.22
CA HIS A 46 -2.87 6.18 7.35
C HIS A 46 -3.26 6.46 8.82
N ASN A 47 -2.32 6.97 9.62
CA ASN A 47 -2.55 7.39 11.00
C ASN A 47 -1.84 8.71 11.30
N LYS A 48 -2.62 9.76 11.55
CA LYS A 48 -2.13 11.11 11.79
C LYS A 48 -1.12 11.19 12.95
N HIS A 49 -1.39 10.55 14.08
CA HIS A 49 -0.49 10.59 15.24
C HIS A 49 0.86 9.93 14.97
N VAL A 50 0.87 8.85 14.17
CA VAL A 50 2.10 8.18 13.77
C VAL A 50 2.91 9.06 12.81
N VAL A 51 2.24 9.67 11.83
CA VAL A 51 2.87 10.59 10.87
C VAL A 51 3.49 11.78 11.59
N GLU A 52 2.71 12.49 12.43
CA GLU A 52 3.18 13.65 13.19
C GLU A 52 4.39 13.30 14.07
N ASN A 53 4.36 12.16 14.76
CA ASN A 53 5.48 11.75 15.61
C ASN A 53 6.76 11.46 14.82
N LEU A 54 6.65 10.94 13.60
CA LEU A 54 7.82 10.68 12.75
C LEU A 54 8.35 11.97 12.13
N GLU A 55 7.48 12.93 11.78
CA GLU A 55 7.87 14.26 11.31
C GLU A 55 8.65 15.03 12.37
N GLU A 56 8.19 15.01 13.64
CA GLU A 56 8.90 15.59 14.78
C GLU A 56 10.32 15.01 14.97
N ARG A 57 10.57 13.82 14.43
CA ARG A 57 11.86 13.11 14.52
C ARG A 57 12.71 13.26 13.26
N GLY A 58 12.27 14.04 12.27
CA GLY A 58 13.04 14.33 11.04
C GLY A 58 12.63 13.50 9.81
N ALA A 59 11.51 12.78 9.85
CA ALA A 59 10.93 12.21 8.63
C ALA A 59 10.26 13.31 7.79
N VAL A 60 10.35 13.19 6.46
CA VAL A 60 9.69 14.11 5.53
C VAL A 60 8.80 13.29 4.60
N PHE A 61 7.48 13.42 4.78
CA PHE A 61 6.51 12.76 3.92
C PHE A 61 6.30 13.58 2.65
N VAL A 62 6.42 12.94 1.50
CA VAL A 62 6.23 13.56 0.17
C VAL A 62 5.14 12.84 -0.59
N ASP A 63 4.44 13.53 -1.47
CA ASP A 63 3.47 12.90 -2.36
C ASP A 63 4.18 12.14 -3.48
N ASP A 64 5.18 12.78 -4.09
CA ASP A 64 5.87 12.29 -5.27
C ASP A 64 7.38 12.38 -5.12
N LEU A 65 8.08 11.58 -5.92
CA LEU A 65 9.53 11.50 -5.82
C LEU A 65 10.20 12.81 -6.22
N ASP A 66 9.63 13.61 -7.13
CA ASP A 66 10.18 14.90 -7.58
C ASP A 66 10.43 15.91 -6.46
N GLN A 67 9.72 15.79 -5.34
CA GLN A 67 9.91 16.57 -4.11
C GLN A 67 11.14 16.14 -3.29
N VAL A 68 11.73 14.98 -3.59
CA VAL A 68 12.93 14.45 -2.92
C VAL A 68 14.20 14.89 -3.65
N PRO A 69 15.25 15.37 -2.98
CA PRO A 69 16.55 15.62 -3.62
C PRO A 69 17.20 14.35 -4.19
N ASP A 70 17.90 14.45 -5.32
CA ASP A 70 18.64 13.32 -5.90
C ASP A 70 19.69 12.76 -4.91
N GLY A 71 19.90 11.44 -4.92
CA GLY A 71 20.82 10.76 -3.99
C GLY A 71 20.31 10.57 -2.55
N SER A 72 19.18 11.20 -2.17
CA SER A 72 18.59 11.06 -0.83
C SER A 72 18.07 9.65 -0.57
N LEU A 73 17.87 9.35 0.72
CA LEU A 73 17.21 8.12 1.18
C LEU A 73 15.69 8.30 1.14
N VAL A 74 15.00 7.38 0.46
CA VAL A 74 13.54 7.32 0.38
C VAL A 74 13.04 5.98 0.90
N ILE A 75 11.98 6.03 1.70
CA ILE A 75 11.24 4.85 2.16
C ILE A 75 9.91 4.76 1.41
N PHE A 76 9.58 3.60 0.85
CA PHE A 76 8.25 3.34 0.29
C PHE A 76 7.29 2.88 1.39
N SER A 77 6.04 3.36 1.36
CA SER A 77 5.04 3.12 2.40
C SER A 77 4.63 1.65 2.52
N ALA A 78 3.87 1.31 3.57
CA ALA A 78 3.37 -0.05 3.79
C ALA A 78 2.42 -0.53 2.67
N HIS A 79 1.79 0.40 1.95
CA HIS A 79 0.80 0.15 0.90
C HIS A 79 1.41 -0.31 -0.43
N GLY A 80 2.73 -0.25 -0.57
CA GLY A 80 3.41 -0.60 -1.82
C GLY A 80 3.47 0.54 -2.82
N VAL A 81 4.32 0.36 -3.83
CA VAL A 81 4.49 1.29 -4.95
C VAL A 81 4.56 0.51 -6.26
N SER A 82 4.19 1.18 -7.35
CA SER A 82 4.27 0.56 -8.67
C SER A 82 5.73 0.39 -9.15
N PRO A 83 5.98 -0.52 -10.12
CA PRO A 83 7.29 -0.65 -10.76
C PRO A 83 7.81 0.66 -11.36
N GLN A 84 6.94 1.53 -11.86
CA GLN A 84 7.32 2.83 -12.44
C GLN A 84 7.94 3.74 -11.36
N VAL A 85 7.37 3.76 -10.16
CA VAL A 85 7.94 4.52 -9.02
C VAL A 85 9.31 3.99 -8.63
N GLN A 86 9.50 2.66 -8.62
CA GLN A 86 10.82 2.07 -8.35
C GLN A 86 11.85 2.43 -9.42
N GLN A 87 11.46 2.40 -10.70
CA GLN A 87 12.33 2.78 -11.81
C GLN A 87 12.73 4.25 -11.74
N GLU A 88 11.79 5.12 -11.37
CA GLU A 88 12.03 6.56 -11.19
C GLU A 88 13.04 6.82 -10.06
N ALA A 89 12.87 6.17 -8.91
CA ALA A 89 13.83 6.26 -7.81
C ALA A 89 15.24 5.81 -8.24
N LYS A 90 15.33 4.70 -8.98
CA LYS A 90 16.60 4.20 -9.53
C LYS A 90 17.23 5.18 -10.52
N ARG A 91 16.43 5.74 -11.44
CA ARG A 91 16.88 6.71 -12.46
C ARG A 91 17.47 7.96 -11.81
N ARG A 92 16.89 8.39 -10.69
CA ARG A 92 17.32 9.55 -9.91
C ARG A 92 18.42 9.26 -8.89
N GLY A 93 18.92 8.03 -8.86
CA GLY A 93 19.97 7.63 -7.92
C GLY A 93 19.54 7.69 -6.46
N LEU A 94 18.25 7.63 -6.17
CA LEU A 94 17.74 7.62 -4.80
C LEU A 94 18.12 6.29 -4.14
N ARG A 95 18.53 6.36 -2.87
CA ARG A 95 18.71 5.17 -2.04
C ARG A 95 17.34 4.78 -1.51
N THR A 96 16.89 3.55 -1.72
CA THR A 96 15.52 3.14 -1.37
C THR A 96 15.50 2.09 -0.25
N ILE A 97 14.56 2.22 0.67
CA ILE A 97 14.17 1.16 1.62
C ILE A 97 12.69 0.84 1.38
N ASP A 98 12.37 -0.43 1.18
CA ASP A 98 11.01 -0.87 0.91
C ASP A 98 10.31 -1.35 2.20
N ALA A 99 9.38 -0.53 2.70
CA ALA A 99 8.58 -0.86 3.87
C ALA A 99 7.22 -1.52 3.52
N THR A 100 6.99 -1.88 2.25
CA THR A 100 5.76 -2.55 1.78
C THR A 100 5.44 -3.76 2.66
N CYS A 101 4.17 -3.88 3.08
CA CYS A 101 3.71 -5.02 3.84
C CYS A 101 3.91 -6.32 3.04
N PRO A 102 4.48 -7.40 3.61
CA PRO A 102 4.68 -8.66 2.88
C PRO A 102 3.38 -9.26 2.29
N LEU A 103 2.22 -8.95 2.89
CA LEU A 103 0.93 -9.37 2.34
C LEU A 103 0.54 -8.59 1.08
N VAL A 104 0.91 -7.31 0.97
CA VAL A 104 0.77 -6.51 -0.25
C VAL A 104 1.77 -6.99 -1.31
N THR A 105 3.03 -7.22 -0.92
CA THR A 105 4.03 -7.79 -1.83
C THR A 105 3.59 -9.14 -2.42
N LYS A 106 2.88 -9.96 -1.65
CA LYS A 106 2.28 -11.20 -2.17
C LYS A 106 1.28 -10.91 -3.28
N VAL A 107 0.38 -9.94 -3.12
CA VAL A 107 -0.59 -9.55 -4.16
C VAL A 107 0.13 -9.06 -5.42
N HIS A 108 1.18 -8.23 -5.27
CA HIS A 108 2.02 -7.79 -6.39
C HIS A 108 2.68 -8.98 -7.12
N HIS A 109 3.15 -9.99 -6.37
CA HIS A 109 3.75 -11.19 -6.95
C HIS A 109 2.75 -12.00 -7.77
N GLU A 110 1.54 -12.21 -7.26
CA GLU A 110 0.50 -12.92 -8.01
C GLU A 110 0.03 -12.12 -9.23
N ALA A 111 -0.08 -10.79 -9.13
CA ALA A 111 -0.38 -9.93 -10.28
C ALA A 111 0.62 -10.13 -11.43
N ARG A 112 1.92 -10.08 -11.12
CA ARG A 112 2.98 -10.35 -12.11
C ARG A 112 2.91 -11.75 -12.69
N ARG A 113 2.65 -12.75 -11.86
CA ARG A 113 2.56 -14.15 -12.28
C ARG A 113 1.39 -14.37 -13.24
N PHE A 114 0.19 -13.91 -12.89
CA PHE A 114 -0.99 -14.04 -13.76
C PHE A 114 -0.80 -13.31 -15.09
N ALA A 115 -0.19 -12.12 -15.08
CA ALA A 115 0.14 -11.41 -16.30
C ALA A 115 1.13 -12.17 -17.19
N GLN A 116 2.17 -12.78 -16.61
CA GLN A 116 3.12 -13.64 -17.34
C GLN A 116 2.44 -14.86 -17.97
N ASP A 117 1.42 -15.40 -17.30
CA ASP A 117 0.61 -16.52 -17.79
C ASP A 117 -0.47 -16.08 -18.80
N GLY A 118 -0.53 -14.79 -19.16
CA GLY A 118 -1.54 -14.25 -20.08
C GLY A 118 -2.95 -14.23 -19.51
N THR A 119 -3.09 -14.34 -18.18
CA THR A 119 -4.37 -14.36 -17.46
C THR A 119 -4.86 -12.95 -17.24
N ARG A 120 -6.15 -12.70 -17.50
CA ARG A 120 -6.81 -11.44 -17.15
C ARG A 120 -7.06 -11.38 -15.65
N ILE A 121 -6.80 -10.24 -15.05
CA ILE A 121 -6.88 -10.05 -13.60
C ILE A 121 -8.00 -9.07 -13.29
N LEU A 122 -8.95 -9.49 -12.46
CA LEU A 122 -9.93 -8.60 -11.84
C LEU A 122 -9.41 -8.20 -10.47
N LEU A 123 -9.01 -6.94 -10.30
CA LEU A 123 -8.59 -6.41 -9.01
C LEU A 123 -9.79 -5.80 -8.32
N ILE A 124 -10.22 -6.37 -7.20
CA ILE A 124 -11.27 -5.80 -6.35
C ILE A 124 -10.61 -4.79 -5.40
N GLY A 125 -11.04 -3.53 -5.45
CA GLY A 125 -10.43 -2.49 -4.63
C GLY A 125 -11.04 -1.11 -4.87
N HIS A 126 -10.55 -0.09 -4.17
CA HIS A 126 -11.01 1.28 -4.35
C HIS A 126 -10.08 2.10 -5.23
N ALA A 127 -10.63 2.75 -6.25
CA ALA A 127 -9.87 3.65 -7.12
C ALA A 127 -9.21 4.77 -6.31
N GLY A 128 -7.95 5.09 -6.63
CA GLY A 128 -7.16 6.11 -5.95
C GLY A 128 -6.54 5.69 -4.61
N HIS A 129 -6.74 4.44 -4.16
CA HIS A 129 -6.01 3.92 -3.01
C HIS A 129 -4.58 3.50 -3.42
N GLU A 130 -3.57 3.87 -2.63
CA GLU A 130 -2.14 3.62 -2.94
C GLU A 130 -1.83 2.15 -3.24
N GLU A 131 -2.44 1.24 -2.48
CA GLU A 131 -2.29 -0.22 -2.68
C GLU A 131 -2.86 -0.70 -4.02
N VAL A 132 -3.96 -0.09 -4.47
CA VAL A 132 -4.60 -0.41 -5.75
C VAL A 132 -3.77 0.15 -6.90
N GLU A 133 -3.23 1.36 -6.77
CA GLU A 133 -2.31 1.95 -7.75
C GLU A 133 -1.01 1.13 -7.87
N GLY A 134 -0.45 0.71 -6.72
CA GLY A 134 0.73 -0.14 -6.65
C GLY A 134 0.50 -1.49 -7.35
N THR A 135 -0.59 -2.17 -7.01
CA THR A 135 -0.94 -3.48 -7.58
C THR A 135 -1.27 -3.39 -9.06
N THR A 136 -2.07 -2.39 -9.49
CA THR A 136 -2.42 -2.18 -10.90
C THR A 136 -1.17 -1.91 -11.74
N GLY A 137 -0.21 -1.15 -11.19
CA GLY A 137 1.04 -0.84 -11.88
C GLY A 137 1.95 -2.06 -12.14
N GLU A 138 1.77 -3.17 -11.43
CA GLU A 138 2.52 -4.42 -11.66
C GLU A 138 2.14 -5.11 -12.98
N ALA A 139 0.89 -4.94 -13.43
CA ALA A 139 0.36 -5.56 -14.64
C ALA A 139 -0.76 -4.72 -15.29
N PRO A 140 -0.48 -3.48 -15.71
CA PRO A 140 -1.51 -2.52 -16.14
C PRO A 140 -2.31 -2.99 -17.37
N ASP A 141 -1.69 -3.78 -18.25
CA ASP A 141 -2.34 -4.28 -19.47
C ASP A 141 -3.22 -5.53 -19.21
N HIS A 142 -3.13 -6.13 -18.03
CA HIS A 142 -3.86 -7.34 -17.66
C HIS A 142 -4.88 -7.10 -16.53
N ILE A 143 -4.81 -5.97 -15.82
CA ILE A 143 -5.67 -5.68 -14.67
C ILE A 143 -6.86 -4.82 -15.09
N THR A 144 -8.06 -5.25 -14.69
CA THR A 144 -9.27 -4.42 -14.66
C THR A 144 -9.68 -4.21 -13.19
N LEU A 145 -9.83 -2.95 -12.77
CA LEU A 145 -10.32 -2.62 -11.43
C LEU A 145 -11.84 -2.81 -11.37
N VAL A 146 -12.31 -3.46 -10.31
CA VAL A 146 -13.71 -3.69 -9.99
C VAL A 146 -13.97 -3.16 -8.58
N GLN A 147 -15.00 -2.33 -8.41
CA GLN A 147 -15.36 -1.73 -7.12
C GLN A 147 -16.74 -2.20 -6.64
N THR A 148 -17.64 -2.53 -7.57
CA THR A 148 -19.00 -2.99 -7.26
C THR A 148 -19.46 -4.17 -8.12
N PRO A 149 -20.54 -4.87 -7.75
CA PRO A 149 -21.13 -5.91 -8.60
C PRO A 149 -21.54 -5.39 -9.99
N GLU A 150 -21.99 -4.15 -10.10
CA GLU A 150 -22.36 -3.54 -11.39
C GLU A 150 -21.16 -3.37 -12.33
N ASP A 151 -19.96 -3.15 -11.77
CA ASP A 151 -18.72 -3.12 -12.57
C ASP A 151 -18.48 -4.49 -13.21
N VAL A 152 -18.80 -5.59 -12.50
CA VAL A 152 -18.70 -6.96 -13.02
C VAL A 152 -19.72 -7.19 -14.13
N ASP A 153 -20.97 -6.76 -13.93
CA ASP A 153 -22.03 -6.89 -14.94
C ASP A 153 -21.70 -6.15 -16.24
N ALA A 154 -20.89 -5.09 -16.16
CA ALA A 154 -20.44 -4.32 -17.32
C ALA A 154 -19.22 -4.92 -18.05
N LEU A 155 -18.58 -5.96 -17.50
CA LEU A 155 -17.39 -6.57 -18.11
C LEU A 155 -17.76 -7.33 -19.39
N SER A 156 -17.05 -6.99 -20.47
CA SER A 156 -17.01 -7.84 -21.67
C SER A 156 -15.83 -8.79 -21.56
N MET A 157 -16.12 -10.09 -21.56
CA MET A 157 -15.13 -11.17 -21.40
C MET A 157 -15.40 -12.27 -22.42
N ASP A 158 -14.32 -12.83 -22.97
CA ASP A 158 -14.40 -14.05 -23.76
C ASP A 158 -14.62 -15.24 -22.80
N PRO A 159 -15.65 -16.09 -23.01
CA PRO A 159 -15.89 -17.25 -22.15
C PRO A 159 -14.71 -18.21 -21.99
N ASP A 160 -13.79 -18.23 -22.96
CA ASP A 160 -12.60 -19.09 -22.96
C ASP A 160 -11.33 -18.39 -22.41
N GLU A 161 -11.42 -17.10 -22.05
CA GLU A 161 -10.29 -16.34 -21.49
C GLU A 161 -9.99 -16.79 -20.04
N PRO A 162 -8.72 -17.10 -19.70
CA PRO A 162 -8.35 -17.39 -18.32
C PRO A 162 -8.44 -16.12 -17.45
N ILE A 163 -9.10 -16.25 -16.30
CA ILE A 163 -9.34 -15.15 -15.37
C ILE A 163 -8.83 -15.52 -13.98
N ALA A 164 -8.20 -14.56 -13.31
CA ALA A 164 -7.91 -14.59 -11.88
C ALA A 164 -8.47 -13.32 -11.22
N TRP A 165 -8.69 -13.38 -9.90
CA TRP A 165 -9.02 -12.18 -9.13
C TRP A 165 -8.03 -12.00 -7.99
N LEU A 166 -7.80 -10.72 -7.67
CA LEU A 166 -7.01 -10.26 -6.53
C LEU A 166 -7.85 -9.22 -5.79
N SER A 167 -7.53 -8.95 -4.52
CA SER A 167 -8.18 -7.87 -3.79
C SER A 167 -7.18 -7.00 -3.04
N GLN A 168 -7.58 -5.76 -2.82
CA GLN A 168 -7.01 -4.90 -1.79
C GLN A 168 -7.14 -5.59 -0.42
N THR A 169 -6.09 -5.55 0.38
CA THR A 169 -5.96 -6.30 1.64
C THR A 169 -6.85 -5.80 2.78
N THR A 170 -7.46 -4.62 2.64
CA THR A 170 -8.19 -3.91 3.70
C THR A 170 -9.67 -3.70 3.41
N LEU A 171 -10.25 -4.44 2.47
CA LEU A 171 -11.67 -4.34 2.17
C LEU A 171 -12.57 -4.90 3.28
N SER A 172 -13.84 -4.50 3.27
CA SER A 172 -14.87 -5.15 4.07
C SER A 172 -15.03 -6.60 3.63
N VAL A 173 -15.02 -7.53 4.59
CA VAL A 173 -15.20 -8.96 4.31
C VAL A 173 -16.59 -9.28 3.77
N ASP A 174 -17.62 -8.52 4.19
CA ASP A 174 -19.00 -8.77 3.76
C ASP A 174 -19.29 -8.19 2.36
N GLU A 175 -18.53 -7.17 1.95
CA GLU A 175 -18.74 -6.47 0.67
C GLU A 175 -17.88 -7.04 -0.47
N THR A 176 -16.82 -7.82 -0.14
CA THR A 176 -15.89 -8.42 -1.11
C THR A 176 -16.31 -9.84 -1.48
#